data_AF-A0AAU9D939-F1
#
_entry.id   AF-A0AAU9D939-F1
#
_cell.length_a   1.000
_cell.length_b   1.000
_cell.length_c   1.000
_cell.angle_alpha   90.00
_cell.angle_beta   90.00
_cell.angle_gamma   90.00
#
_symmetry.space_group_name_H-M   'P 1'
#
loop_
_entity.id
_entity.type
_entity.pdbx_description
1 polymer ?
#
loop_
_entity_poly.entity_id
_entity_poly.type
_entity_poly.pdbx_seq_one_letter_code
_entity_poly.pdbx_strand_id
1 'polypeptide(L)'
;MYNLGMLTFTERYREYATMRVLGFRLNEIRSIIVKDNLLTWVEGTVIGIPLGLAFLKVYVSIADSDTSEFFSYISIGGLVIAGGILFVNVVLIAWLISHHIKQVDMASALKSID
;
A
#
# COMPACT_ATOMS: atom_id res chain seq x y z
N MET A 1 -13.13 15.25 -7.89
CA MET A 1 -12.11 14.20 -7.70
C MET A 1 -10.70 14.78 -7.60
N TYR A 2 -10.24 15.61 -8.55
CA TYR A 2 -8.88 16.16 -8.51
C TYR A 2 -8.61 17.09 -7.30
N ASN A 3 -9.52 18.03 -7.01
CA ASN A 3 -9.34 18.99 -5.90
C ASN A 3 -9.31 18.32 -4.52
N LEU A 4 -10.15 17.30 -4.30
CA LEU A 4 -10.16 16.52 -3.06
C LEU A 4 -8.90 15.67 -2.92
N GLY A 5 -8.47 15.00 -3.99
CA GLY A 5 -7.22 14.22 -3.97
C GLY A 5 -6.00 15.08 -3.67
N MET A 6 -5.93 16.28 -4.27
CA MET A 6 -4.89 17.25 -3.96
C MET A 6 -4.96 17.78 -2.52
N LEU A 7 -6.17 18.01 -1.99
CA LEU A 7 -6.37 18.41 -0.60
C LEU A 7 -5.85 17.33 0.36
N THR A 8 -6.30 16.08 0.19
CA THR A 8 -5.88 14.94 1.02
C THR A 8 -4.38 14.72 0.98
N PHE A 9 -3.75 14.89 -0.19
CA PHE A 9 -2.29 14.84 -0.30
C PHE A 9 -1.61 15.96 0.49
N THR A 10 -2.15 17.17 0.40
CA THR A 10 -1.62 18.35 1.12
C THR A 10 -1.76 18.19 2.64
N GLU A 11 -2.86 17.63 3.13
CA GLU A 11 -3.09 17.34 4.55
C GLU A 11 -2.05 16.35 5.09
N ARG A 12 -1.90 15.20 4.41
CA ARG A 12 -0.88 14.18 4.74
C ARG A 12 0.54 14.77 4.71
N TYR A 13 0.85 15.60 3.72
CA TYR A 13 2.14 16.30 3.65
C TYR A 13 2.37 17.21 4.86
N ARG A 14 1.33 17.95 5.29
CA ARG A 14 1.39 18.80 6.48
C ARG A 14 1.59 17.99 7.76
N GLU A 15 0.95 16.84 7.90
CA GLU A 15 1.17 15.94 9.04
C GLU A 15 2.64 15.50 9.14
N TYR A 16 3.25 15.07 8.02
CA TYR A 16 4.66 14.71 7.99
C TYR A 16 5.59 15.91 8.27
N ALA A 17 5.24 17.10 7.77
CA ALA A 17 6.00 18.32 8.05
C ALA A 17 5.95 18.70 9.53
N THR A 18 4.78 18.60 10.18
CA THR A 18 4.64 18.86 11.62
C THR A 18 5.44 17.85 12.45
N MET A 19 5.41 16.56 12.11
CA MET A 19 6.27 15.56 12.76
C MET A 19 7.75 15.94 12.66
N ARG A 20 8.19 16.45 11.51
CA ARG A 20 9.57 16.93 11.34
C ARG A 20 9.89 18.15 12.21
N VAL A 21 8.95 19.09 12.36
CA VAL A 21 9.10 20.26 13.25
C VAL A 21 9.13 19.86 14.73
N LEU A 22 8.42 18.80 15.12
CA LEU A 22 8.45 18.22 16.46
C LEU A 22 9.77 17.48 16.78
N GLY A 23 10.69 17.37 15.82
CA GLY A 23 12.02 16.78 16.01
C GLY A 23 12.13 15.30 15.64
N PHE A 24 11.11 14.70 15.02
CA PHE A 24 11.20 13.31 14.54
C PHE A 24 12.23 13.18 13.43
N ARG A 25 13.04 12.11 13.50
CA ARG A 25 14.05 11.81 12.47
C ARG A 25 13.37 11.31 11.21
N LEU A 26 14.00 11.57 10.06
CA LEU A 26 13.49 11.13 8.75
C LEU A 26 13.26 9.61 8.69
N ASN A 27 14.13 8.83 9.37
CA ASN A 27 14.00 7.37 9.49
C ASN A 27 12.79 6.94 10.35
N GLU A 28 12.42 7.72 11.36
CA GLU A 28 11.26 7.44 12.21
C GLU A 28 9.96 7.71 11.44
N ILE A 29 9.88 8.84 10.75
CA ILE A 29 8.75 9.17 9.87
C ILE A 29 8.58 8.11 8.78
N ARG A 30 9.68 7.65 8.18
CA ARG A 30 9.66 6.54 7.20
C ARG A 30 9.09 5.25 7.79
N SER A 31 9.53 4.88 8.99
CA SER A 31 9.05 3.66 9.66
C SER A 31 7.54 3.75 9.93
N ILE A 32 7.05 4.93 10.32
CA ILE A 32 5.62 5.19 10.51
C ILE A 32 4.86 5.03 9.19
N ILE A 33 5.32 5.65 8.10
CA ILE A 33 4.65 5.55 6.79
C ILE A 33 4.61 4.09 6.30
N VAL A 34 5.71 3.32 6.47
CA VAL A 34 5.75 1.91 6.07
C VAL A 34 4.76 1.09 6.90
N LYS A 35 4.65 1.34 8.21
CA LYS A 35 3.68 0.67 9.08
C LYS A 35 2.25 0.99 8.69
N ASP A 36 1.92 2.25 8.42
CA ASP A 36 0.60 2.68 7.93
C ASP A 36 0.21 1.96 6.63
N ASN A 37 1.14 1.91 5.67
CA ASN A 37 0.90 1.20 4.40
C ASN A 37 0.76 -0.31 4.59
N LEU A 38 1.50 -0.90 5.52
CA LEU A 38 1.40 -2.32 5.84
C LEU A 38 0.07 -2.64 6.51
N LEU A 39 -0.40 -1.81 7.44
CA LEU A 39 -1.73 -1.94 8.05
C LEU A 39 -2.83 -1.85 6.98
N THR A 40 -2.73 -0.86 6.09
CA THR A 40 -3.66 -0.70 4.96
C THR A 40 -3.66 -1.94 4.05
N TRP A 41 -2.48 -2.52 3.79
CA TRP A 41 -2.35 -3.75 3.00
C TRP A 41 -3.00 -4.96 3.69
N VAL A 42 -2.82 -5.10 5.01
CA VAL A 42 -3.43 -6.18 5.79
C VAL A 42 -4.95 -6.06 5.74
N GLU A 43 -5.50 -4.88 6.04
CA GLU A 43 -6.94 -4.63 6.01
C GLU A 43 -7.52 -4.89 4.61
N GLY A 44 -6.85 -4.39 3.57
CA GLY A 44 -7.24 -4.61 2.18
C GLY A 44 -7.21 -6.08 1.77
N THR A 45 -6.25 -6.87 2.26
CA THR A 45 -6.15 -8.30 1.96
C THR A 45 -7.21 -9.10 2.72
N VAL A 46 -7.42 -8.80 4.00
CA VAL A 46 -8.41 -9.47 4.86
C VAL A 46 -9.83 -9.26 4.33
N ILE A 47 -10.16 -8.06 3.85
CA ILE A 47 -11.47 -7.75 3.27
C ILE A 47 -11.55 -8.15 1.79
N GLY A 48 -10.46 -7.99 1.05
CA GLY A 48 -10.42 -8.24 -0.39
C GLY A 48 -10.57 -9.71 -0.77
N ILE A 49 -10.01 -10.65 0.01
CA ILE A 49 -10.16 -12.08 -0.24
C ILE A 49 -11.63 -12.54 -0.15
N PRO A 50 -12.38 -12.35 0.96
CA PRO A 50 -13.76 -12.79 1.06
C PRO A 50 -14.67 -12.06 0.05
N LEU A 51 -14.42 -10.78 -0.20
CA LEU A 51 -15.16 -10.01 -1.20
C LEU A 51 -14.93 -10.53 -2.62
N GLY A 52 -13.68 -10.86 -2.97
CA GLY A 52 -13.32 -11.46 -4.26
C GLY A 52 -13.96 -12.84 -4.47
N LEU A 53 -13.99 -13.67 -3.42
CA LEU A 53 -14.68 -14.96 -3.45
C LEU A 53 -16.20 -14.80 -3.63
N ALA A 54 -16.81 -13.85 -2.92
CA ALA A 54 -18.24 -13.57 -3.05
C ALA A 54 -18.58 -13.05 -4.45
N PHE A 55 -17.76 -12.13 -4.98
CA PHE A 55 -17.90 -11.61 -6.34
C PHE A 55 -17.81 -12.72 -7.39
N LEU A 56 -16.82 -13.61 -7.27
CA LEU A 56 -16.66 -14.71 -8.22
C LEU A 56 -17.86 -15.67 -8.19
N LYS A 57 -18.40 -15.99 -7.01
CA LYS A 57 -19.62 -16.81 -6.89
C LYS A 57 -20.80 -16.18 -7.62
N VAL A 58 -21.01 -14.87 -7.46
CA VAL A 58 -22.08 -14.14 -8.16
C VAL A 58 -21.82 -14.12 -9.66
N TYR A 59 -20.58 -13.85 -10.09
CA TYR A 59 -20.21 -13.81 -11.50
C TYR A 59 -20.46 -15.15 -12.20
N VAL A 60 -20.05 -16.27 -11.60
CA VAL A 60 -20.29 -17.62 -12.13
C VAL A 60 -21.78 -17.94 -12.16
N SER A 61 -22.53 -17.59 -11.13
CA SER A 61 -23.99 -17.80 -11.09
C SER A 61 -24.74 -17.04 -12.18
N ILE A 62 -24.21 -15.90 -12.64
CA ILE A 62 -24.77 -15.14 -13.76
C ILE A 62 -24.34 -15.79 -15.09
N ALA A 63 -23.07 -16.23 -15.20
CA ALA A 63 -22.50 -16.81 -16.40
C ALA A 63 -23.03 -18.22 -16.75
N ASP A 64 -23.43 -19.02 -15.77
CA ASP A 64 -24.01 -20.38 -15.96
C ASP A 64 -25.36 -20.37 -16.72
N SER A 65 -25.94 -19.19 -16.97
CA SER A 65 -27.19 -19.06 -17.74
C SER A 65 -27.02 -19.34 -19.24
N ASP A 66 -25.78 -19.35 -19.77
CA ASP A 66 -25.47 -19.55 -21.20
C ASP A 66 -24.57 -20.80 -21.44
N THR A 67 -25.13 -22.00 -21.30
CA THR A 67 -24.71 -23.24 -22.01
C THR A 67 -23.22 -23.65 -22.02
N SER A 68 -22.41 -23.28 -21.03
CA SER A 68 -21.05 -23.79 -20.86
C SER A 68 -20.72 -23.87 -19.38
N GLU A 69 -20.48 -25.09 -18.88
CA GLU A 69 -20.07 -25.34 -17.49
C GLU A 69 -18.75 -24.63 -17.20
N PHE A 70 -18.81 -23.38 -16.74
CA PHE A 70 -17.66 -22.63 -16.29
C PHE A 70 -17.28 -23.14 -14.90
N PHE A 71 -16.44 -24.18 -14.85
CA PHE A 71 -15.80 -24.60 -13.62
C PHE A 71 -14.99 -23.42 -13.06
N SER A 72 -15.51 -22.82 -12.00
CA SER A 72 -14.87 -21.71 -11.28
C SER A 72 -13.61 -22.22 -10.57
N TYR A 73 -12.51 -22.30 -11.30
CA TYR A 73 -11.21 -22.62 -10.71
C TYR A 73 -10.61 -21.32 -10.18
N ILE A 74 -10.79 -21.07 -8.87
CA ILE A 74 -9.94 -20.11 -8.15
C ILE A 74 -8.54 -20.69 -8.19
N SER A 75 -7.76 -20.30 -9.19
CA SER A 75 -6.35 -20.62 -9.20
C SER A 75 -5.71 -19.91 -8.03
N ILE A 76 -5.13 -20.68 -7.10
CA ILE A 76 -4.27 -20.18 -6.02
C ILE A 76 -3.20 -19.25 -6.60
N GLY A 77 -2.76 -19.47 -7.86
CA GLY A 77 -1.86 -18.59 -8.59
C GLY A 77 -2.40 -17.16 -8.78
N GLY A 78 -3.70 -16.98 -9.04
CA GLY A 78 -4.31 -15.66 -9.18
C GLY A 78 -4.33 -14.87 -7.87
N LEU A 79 -4.63 -15.56 -6.76
CA LEU A 79 -4.54 -14.99 -5.41
C LEU A 79 -3.10 -14.60 -5.04
N VAL A 80 -2.14 -15.45 -5.39
CA VAL A 80 -0.71 -15.19 -5.16
C VAL A 80 -0.23 -14.00 -6.00
N ILE A 81 -0.67 -13.87 -7.25
CA ILE A 81 -0.32 -12.72 -8.11
C ILE A 81 -0.94 -11.43 -7.57
N ALA A 82 -2.22 -11.44 -7.19
CA ALA A 82 -2.89 -10.27 -6.62
C ALA A 82 -2.24 -9.81 -5.30
N GLY A 83 -1.97 -10.76 -4.39
CA GLY A 83 -1.23 -10.49 -3.16
C GLY A 83 0.19 -10.01 -3.43
N GLY A 84 0.85 -10.57 -4.44
CA GLY A 84 2.18 -10.18 -4.91
C GLY A 84 2.23 -8.75 -5.44
N ILE A 85 1.26 -8.33 -6.26
CA ILE A 85 1.15 -6.95 -6.77
C ILE A 85 1.00 -5.96 -5.60
N LEU A 86 0.15 -6.28 -4.64
CA LEU A 86 -0.05 -5.45 -3.46
C LEU A 86 1.21 -5.40 -2.58
N PHE A 87 1.92 -6.52 -2.41
CA PHE A 87 3.19 -6.55 -1.69
C PHE A 87 4.28 -5.74 -2.40
N VAL A 88 4.38 -5.83 -3.73
CA VAL A 88 5.28 -5.01 -4.54
C VAL A 88 4.98 -3.52 -4.34
N ASN A 89 3.71 -3.13 -4.22
CA ASN A 89 3.33 -1.74 -3.93
C ASN A 89 3.88 -1.26 -2.58
N VAL A 90 3.75 -2.08 -1.51
CA VAL A 90 4.32 -1.77 -0.18
C VAL A 90 5.85 -1.63 -0.26
N VAL A 91 6.52 -2.56 -0.94
CA VAL A 91 7.98 -2.51 -1.13
C VAL A 91 8.40 -1.30 -1.97
N LEU A 92 7.64 -0.95 -3.00
CA LEU A 92 7.91 0.20 -3.87
C LEU A 92 7.77 1.51 -3.11
N ILE A 93 6.77 1.65 -2.23
CA ILE A 93 6.64 2.80 -1.33
C ILE A 93 7.83 2.85 -0.36
N ALA A 94 8.18 1.72 0.27
CA ALA A 94 9.34 1.65 1.15
C ALA A 94 10.66 2.01 0.44
N TRP A 95 10.78 1.65 -0.83
CA TRP A 95 11.92 1.98 -1.70
C TRP A 95 11.92 3.44 -2.14
N LEU A 96 10.79 3.99 -2.58
CA LEU A 96 10.65 5.41 -2.95
C LEU A 96 11.03 6.31 -1.77
N ILE A 97 10.53 6.01 -0.57
CA ILE A 97 10.92 6.74 0.64
C ILE A 97 12.41 6.52 0.93
N SER A 98 12.95 5.31 0.75
CA SER A 98 14.39 5.08 0.88
C SER A 98 15.22 5.93 -0.06
N HIS A 99 14.79 6.05 -1.30
CA HIS A 99 15.53 6.73 -2.36
C HIS A 99 15.46 8.24 -2.14
N HIS A 100 14.30 8.76 -1.74
CA HIS A 100 14.13 10.16 -1.39
C HIS A 100 14.89 10.55 -0.11
N ILE A 101 14.99 9.64 0.86
CA ILE A 101 15.76 9.86 2.11
C ILE A 101 17.26 9.71 1.91
N LYS A 102 17.73 8.83 1.02
CA LYS A 102 19.17 8.69 0.70
C LYS A 102 19.77 9.96 0.10
N GLN A 103 18.96 10.84 -0.49
CA GLN A 103 19.43 12.16 -0.92
C GLN A 103 19.55 13.17 0.24
N VAL A 104 18.94 12.91 1.39
CA VAL A 104 18.84 13.88 2.49
C VAL A 104 19.83 13.64 3.62
N ASP A 105 20.25 12.42 3.95
CA ASP A 105 21.23 12.29 5.03
C ASP A 105 22.06 10.99 5.06
N MET A 106 23.30 11.07 4.58
CA MET A 106 24.40 10.20 5.04
C MET A 106 25.63 11.00 5.49
N ALA A 107 25.66 12.32 5.26
CA ALA A 107 26.75 13.22 5.66
C ALA A 107 26.45 14.03 6.94
N SER A 108 25.18 14.20 7.32
CA SER A 108 24.75 14.90 8.54
C SER A 108 24.67 13.96 9.75
N ALA A 109 24.42 12.67 9.53
CA ALA A 109 24.47 11.65 10.58
C ALA A 109 25.88 11.49 11.21
N LEU A 110 26.95 11.79 10.47
CA LEU A 110 28.33 11.75 10.99
C LEU A 110 28.72 13.05 11.71
N LYS A 111 28.01 14.15 11.48
CA LYS A 111 28.30 15.47 12.06
C LYS A 111 27.57 15.74 13.39
N SER A 112 26.78 14.78 13.87
CA SER A 112 26.11 14.85 15.18
C SER A 112 26.95 14.26 16.32
N ILE A 113 28.20 13.87 16.04
CA ILE A 113 29.14 13.30 17.02
C ILE A 113 30.33 14.24 17.29
N ASP A 114 30.43 15.39 16.59
CA ASP A 114 31.38 16.48 16.89
C ASP A 114 30.65 17.76 17.34
#